data_AF-A0A7C7PWZ8-F1
#
_entry.id   AF-A0A7C7PWZ8-F1
#
_cell.length_a   1.000
_cell.length_b   1.000
_cell.length_c   1.000
_cell.angle_alpha   90.00
_cell.angle_beta   90.00
_cell.angle_gamma   90.00
#
_symmetry.space_group_name_H-M   'P 1'
#
loop_
_entity.id
_entity.type
_entity.pdbx_description
1 polymer ?
#
loop_
_entity_poly.entity_id
_entity_poly.type
_entity_poly.pdbx_seq_one_letter_code
_entity_poly.pdbx_strand_id
1 'polypeptide(L)'
;MQWVGKHAHLSIISRSVAMAISMLIVAPLAISYIGCAKRKQPPGSPSGVSSTAVKVKGAYRIAVVPKGVAFDFWLAVKAGAEKAAREEGAEVLWKGPADETEIATQKSIIENFITQRVDAIVMAACDERALVPTVE
;
A
#
# COMPACT_ATOMS: atom_id res chain seq x y z
N MET A 1 22.23 -31.51 29.72
CA MET A 1 22.55 -30.71 28.50
C MET A 1 22.56 -31.61 27.27
N GLN A 2 21.45 -31.78 26.55
CA GLN A 2 21.40 -32.35 25.19
C GLN A 2 20.06 -31.99 24.52
N TRP A 3 19.82 -30.73 24.12
CA TRP A 3 18.65 -30.42 23.28
C TRP A 3 18.69 -29.04 22.58
N VAL A 4 19.76 -28.70 21.83
CA VAL A 4 19.79 -27.47 20.99
C VAL A 4 20.33 -27.71 19.57
N GLY A 5 20.78 -28.92 19.21
CA GLY A 5 21.56 -29.13 17.97
C GLY A 5 20.82 -29.59 16.71
N LYS A 6 19.54 -29.99 16.75
CA LYS A 6 18.91 -30.73 15.62
C LYS A 6 17.93 -29.94 14.73
N HIS A 7 17.59 -28.69 15.05
CA HIS A 7 16.60 -27.93 14.26
C HIS A 7 17.18 -26.85 13.33
N ALA A 8 18.47 -26.54 13.40
CA ALA A 8 19.10 -25.53 12.53
C ALA A 8 19.40 -26.03 11.10
N HIS A 9 19.37 -27.35 10.86
CA HIS A 9 19.85 -27.94 9.62
C HIS A 9 18.76 -28.11 8.53
N LEU A 10 17.47 -28.03 8.88
CA LEU A 10 16.37 -28.21 7.91
C LEU A 10 15.89 -26.91 7.24
N SER A 11 16.13 -25.74 7.83
CA SER A 11 15.71 -24.44 7.27
C SER A 11 16.67 -23.88 6.21
N ILE A 12 17.91 -24.39 6.15
CA ILE A 12 18.92 -23.97 5.18
C ILE A 12 18.72 -24.70 3.84
N ILE A 13 18.37 -25.99 3.88
CA ILE A 13 18.20 -26.83 2.68
C ILE A 13 17.03 -26.35 1.80
N SER A 14 15.93 -25.86 2.41
CA SER A 14 14.78 -25.33 1.67
C SER A 14 15.07 -24.02 0.93
N ARG A 15 15.96 -23.16 1.47
CA ARG A 15 16.30 -21.86 0.88
C ARG A 15 17.30 -21.98 -0.26
N SER A 16 18.20 -22.98 -0.20
CA SER A 16 19.21 -23.22 -1.25
C SER A 16 18.63 -23.83 -2.53
N VAL A 17 17.60 -24.68 -2.44
CA VAL A 17 16.96 -25.29 -3.63
C VAL A 17 16.03 -24.29 -4.34
N ALA A 18 15.36 -23.40 -3.61
CA ALA A 18 14.51 -22.36 -4.20
C ALA A 18 15.32 -21.26 -4.91
N MET A 19 16.53 -20.93 -4.43
CA MET A 19 17.42 -19.96 -5.10
C MET A 19 18.08 -20.52 -6.37
N ALA A 20 18.34 -21.84 -6.45
CA ALA A 20 19.00 -22.45 -7.61
C ALA A 20 18.07 -22.64 -8.83
N ILE A 21 16.74 -22.71 -8.63
CA ILE A 21 15.77 -22.94 -9.71
C ILE A 21 15.39 -21.65 -10.46
N SER A 22 15.60 -20.47 -9.87
CA SER A 22 15.31 -19.19 -10.56
C SER A 22 16.47 -18.64 -11.41
N MET A 23 17.67 -19.23 -11.35
CA MET A 23 18.88 -18.75 -12.04
C MET A 23 19.18 -19.42 -13.39
N LEU A 24 18.23 -20.19 -13.95
CA LEU A 24 18.42 -20.99 -15.18
C LEU A 24 17.74 -20.44 -16.44
N ILE A 25 17.33 -19.16 -16.48
CA ILE A 25 16.73 -18.53 -17.68
C ILE A 25 17.46 -17.25 -18.11
N VAL A 26 18.77 -17.14 -17.85
CA VAL A 26 19.59 -16.07 -18.44
C VAL A 26 20.94 -16.64 -18.85
N ALA A 27 21.01 -17.19 -20.06
CA ALA A 27 22.26 -17.40 -20.77
C ALA A 27 22.17 -16.67 -22.13
N PRO A 28 23.03 -15.66 -22.38
CA PRO A 28 22.97 -14.82 -23.56
C PRO A 28 23.64 -15.51 -24.75
N LEU A 29 23.02 -15.46 -25.92
CA LEU A 29 23.70 -15.72 -27.19
C LEU A 29 23.86 -14.39 -27.94
N ALA A 30 25.08 -13.89 -27.95
CA ALA A 30 25.52 -12.80 -28.79
C ALA A 30 25.61 -13.26 -30.25
N ILE A 31 24.87 -12.61 -31.16
CA ILE A 31 25.21 -12.51 -32.58
C ILE A 31 24.97 -11.05 -33.02
N SER A 32 26.00 -10.25 -32.82
CA SER A 32 26.75 -9.50 -33.84
C SER A 32 26.05 -8.69 -34.96
N TYR A 33 26.72 -7.56 -35.24
CA TYR A 33 26.80 -6.75 -36.47
C TYR A 33 25.84 -5.55 -36.71
N ILE A 34 26.45 -4.36 -36.55
CA ILE A 34 26.45 -3.18 -37.43
C ILE A 34 25.10 -2.79 -38.08
N GLY A 35 24.55 -1.66 -37.63
CA GLY A 35 23.44 -1.01 -38.32
C GLY A 35 23.13 0.39 -37.78
N CYS A 36 24.08 1.32 -37.85
CA CYS A 36 23.78 2.73 -37.67
C CYS A 36 23.14 3.26 -38.98
N ALA A 37 21.81 3.25 -39.05
CA ALA A 37 21.06 3.91 -40.10
C ALA A 37 19.90 4.71 -39.49
N LYS A 38 19.91 6.04 -39.71
CA LYS A 38 18.79 6.94 -39.40
C LYS A 38 17.49 6.40 -40.00
N ARG A 39 16.45 6.22 -39.18
CA ARG A 39 15.03 6.32 -39.60
C ARG A 39 14.20 7.01 -38.53
N LYS A 40 13.46 8.05 -38.96
CA LYS A 40 12.40 8.72 -38.20
C LYS A 40 11.32 7.71 -37.83
N GLN A 41 10.79 7.77 -36.61
CA GLN A 41 9.64 6.98 -36.15
C GLN A 41 8.68 7.86 -35.34
N PRO A 42 7.47 8.16 -35.86
CA PRO A 42 6.31 8.57 -35.08
C PRO A 42 5.43 7.36 -34.72
N PRO A 43 4.37 7.58 -33.92
CA PRO A 43 4.30 7.31 -32.48
C PRO A 43 4.11 5.82 -32.13
N GLY A 44 4.69 5.39 -31.01
CA GLY A 44 4.47 4.04 -30.45
C GLY A 44 5.44 3.75 -29.30
N SER A 45 4.95 3.94 -28.08
CA SER A 45 5.65 3.90 -26.78
C SER A 45 6.49 2.65 -26.48
N PRO A 46 7.60 2.81 -25.76
CA PRO A 46 8.00 1.90 -24.69
C PRO A 46 7.75 2.57 -23.32
N SER A 47 6.86 1.96 -22.53
CA SER A 47 6.60 2.35 -21.14
C SER A 47 7.80 2.02 -20.26
N GLY A 48 8.74 2.96 -20.17
CA GLY A 48 9.60 3.09 -19.00
C GLY A 48 8.78 3.73 -17.89
N VAL A 49 8.55 3.00 -16.80
CA VAL A 49 8.01 3.58 -15.56
C VAL A 49 9.08 4.51 -15.01
N SER A 50 9.02 5.76 -15.45
CA SER A 50 9.73 6.87 -14.86
C SER A 50 9.03 7.17 -13.55
N SER A 51 9.58 6.66 -12.44
CA SER A 51 9.18 7.05 -11.09
C SER A 51 9.55 8.53 -10.91
N THR A 52 8.61 9.41 -11.26
CA THR A 52 8.71 10.83 -10.93
C THR A 52 8.67 10.94 -9.42
N ALA A 53 9.82 11.18 -8.80
CA ALA A 53 9.91 11.52 -7.39
C ALA A 53 9.14 12.82 -7.15
N VAL A 54 7.92 12.70 -6.63
CA VAL A 54 7.13 13.84 -6.19
C VAL A 54 7.84 14.42 -4.97
N LYS A 55 8.35 15.64 -5.11
CA LYS A 55 8.89 16.41 -4.00
C LYS A 55 7.71 16.86 -3.12
N VAL A 56 7.41 16.09 -2.07
CA VAL A 56 6.27 16.37 -1.18
C VAL A 56 6.58 17.58 -0.29
N LYS A 57 5.64 18.54 -0.29
CA LYS A 57 5.61 19.74 0.54
C LYS A 57 4.79 19.41 1.80
N GLY A 58 5.44 18.99 2.89
CA GLY A 58 4.79 18.57 4.15
C GLY A 58 4.05 17.23 4.04
N ALA A 59 4.12 16.39 5.08
CA ALA A 59 3.42 15.10 5.08
C ALA A 59 1.90 15.33 4.96
N TYR A 60 1.25 14.69 4.00
CA TYR A 60 -0.21 14.74 3.85
C TYR A 60 -0.87 14.12 5.08
N ARG A 61 -1.86 14.81 5.65
CA ARG A 61 -2.68 14.34 6.77
C ARG A 61 -3.93 13.67 6.23
N ILE A 62 -3.97 12.34 6.29
CA ILE A 62 -5.05 11.51 5.77
C ILE A 62 -5.86 10.95 6.93
N ALA A 63 -7.12 11.36 7.06
CA ALA A 63 -8.05 10.73 8.00
C ALA A 63 -8.54 9.40 7.45
N VAL A 64 -8.45 8.34 8.27
CA VAL A 64 -8.98 7.01 7.94
C VAL A 64 -10.07 6.66 8.94
N VAL A 65 -11.31 6.55 8.44
CA VAL A 65 -12.54 6.34 9.21
C VAL A 65 -13.13 4.97 8.90
N PRO A 66 -12.76 3.91 9.65
CA PRO A 66 -13.31 2.56 9.45
C PRO A 66 -14.79 2.49 9.85
N LYS A 67 -15.44 1.36 9.53
CA LYS A 67 -16.82 1.07 9.94
C LYS A 67 -16.95 0.78 11.45
N GLY A 68 -15.85 0.41 12.10
CA GLY A 68 -15.76 0.18 13.54
C GLY A 68 -14.30 0.04 13.98
N VAL A 69 -14.05 0.03 15.30
CA VAL A 69 -12.69 -0.19 15.85
C VAL A 69 -12.61 -1.36 16.83
N ALA A 70 -13.74 -1.98 17.15
CA ALA A 70 -13.80 -3.10 18.11
C ALA A 70 -13.36 -4.46 17.53
N PHE A 71 -13.44 -4.65 16.21
CA PHE A 71 -13.19 -5.95 15.58
C PHE A 71 -11.79 -6.07 14.99
N ASP A 72 -11.16 -7.25 15.12
CA ASP A 72 -9.80 -7.54 14.65
C ASP A 72 -9.59 -7.28 13.16
N PHE A 73 -10.65 -7.42 12.36
CA PHE A 73 -10.64 -7.05 10.94
C PHE A 73 -10.08 -5.64 10.72
N TRP A 74 -10.53 -4.68 11.53
CA TRP A 74 -10.12 -3.28 11.41
C TRP A 74 -8.69 -3.02 11.89
N LEU A 75 -8.11 -3.90 12.72
CA LEU A 75 -6.71 -3.83 13.12
C LEU A 75 -5.78 -4.19 11.95
N ALA A 76 -6.14 -5.20 11.16
CA ALA A 76 -5.40 -5.55 9.94
C ALA A 76 -5.46 -4.42 8.90
N VAL A 77 -6.64 -3.81 8.73
CA VAL A 77 -6.82 -2.64 7.85
C VAL A 77 -5.96 -1.47 8.32
N LYS A 78 -5.95 -1.18 9.63
CA LYS A 78 -5.11 -0.13 10.22
C LYS A 78 -3.63 -0.35 9.93
N ALA A 79 -3.13 -1.57 10.17
CA ALA A 79 -1.73 -1.91 9.90
C ALA A 79 -1.36 -1.71 8.42
N GLY A 80 -2.27 -2.05 7.50
CA GLY A 80 -2.10 -1.79 6.07
C GLY A 80 -2.03 -0.30 5.74
N ALA A 81 -2.95 0.50 6.29
CA ALA A 81 -2.99 1.95 6.09
C ALA A 81 -1.71 2.64 6.62
N GLU A 82 -1.28 2.29 7.83
CA GLU A 82 -0.05 2.84 8.44
C GLU A 82 1.21 2.43 7.68
N LYS A 83 1.25 1.20 7.13
CA LYS A 83 2.36 0.77 6.27
C LYS A 83 2.42 1.61 4.99
N ALA A 84 1.30 1.78 4.29
CA ALA A 84 1.23 2.56 3.07
C ALA A 84 1.59 4.03 3.32
N ALA A 85 1.08 4.62 4.41
CA ALA A 85 1.39 6.00 4.79
C ALA A 85 2.90 6.23 5.00
N ARG A 86 3.57 5.27 5.65
CA ARG A 86 5.03 5.33 5.84
C ARG A 86 5.80 5.21 4.51
N GLU A 87 5.31 4.38 3.58
CA GLU A 87 5.93 4.20 2.26
C GLU A 87 5.78 5.46 1.38
N GLU A 88 4.67 6.18 1.54
CA GLU A 88 4.33 7.38 0.74
C GLU A 88 4.66 8.71 1.44
N GLY A 89 5.15 8.69 2.69
CA GLY A 89 5.47 9.90 3.46
C GLY A 89 4.24 10.70 3.90
N ALA A 90 3.14 10.03 4.21
CA ALA A 90 1.90 10.60 4.74
C ALA A 90 1.70 10.29 6.24
N GLU A 91 0.83 11.04 6.89
CA GLU A 91 0.34 10.81 8.25
C GLU A 91 -1.08 10.24 8.19
N VAL A 92 -1.32 9.13 8.90
CA VAL A 92 -2.68 8.56 9.04
C VAL A 92 -3.27 8.96 10.38
N LEU A 93 -4.44 9.60 10.34
CA LEU A 93 -5.27 9.91 11.50
C LEU A 93 -6.39 8.85 11.58
N TRP A 94 -6.21 7.86 12.45
CA TRP A 94 -7.15 6.73 12.58
C TRP A 94 -8.23 7.00 13.63
N LYS A 95 -9.49 7.10 13.22
CA LYS A 95 -10.63 7.25 14.14
C LYS A 95 -11.91 6.71 13.52
N GLY A 96 -12.60 5.83 14.24
CA GLY A 96 -13.91 5.31 13.84
C GLY A 96 -14.85 5.16 15.04
N PRO A 97 -16.12 4.80 14.78
CA PRO A 97 -17.08 4.44 15.83
C PRO A 97 -16.69 3.11 16.51
N ALA A 98 -17.36 2.77 17.61
CA ALA A 98 -17.13 1.50 18.30
C ALA A 98 -17.44 0.31 17.38
N ASP A 99 -18.62 0.33 16.76
CA ASP A 99 -19.10 -0.67 15.81
C ASP A 99 -19.93 -0.03 14.66
N GLU A 100 -20.47 -0.89 13.80
CA GLU A 100 -21.11 -0.52 12.53
C GLU A 100 -22.51 0.09 12.70
N THR A 101 -23.12 -0.01 13.88
CA THR A 101 -24.46 0.53 14.16
C THR A 101 -24.43 2.01 14.54
N GLU A 102 -23.25 2.50 14.94
CA GLU A 102 -22.98 3.84 15.44
C GLU A 102 -22.79 4.87 14.31
N ILE A 103 -23.81 4.99 13.45
CA ILE A 103 -23.78 5.83 12.23
C ILE A 103 -23.62 7.32 12.58
N ALA A 104 -24.35 7.79 13.60
CA ALA A 104 -24.27 9.18 14.05
C ALA A 104 -22.86 9.54 14.55
N THR A 105 -22.23 8.62 15.29
CA THR A 105 -20.86 8.75 15.76
C THR A 105 -19.88 8.83 14.58
N GLN A 106 -20.04 7.97 13.56
CA GLN A 106 -19.20 8.02 12.36
C GLN A 106 -19.34 9.37 11.63
N LYS A 107 -20.57 9.88 11.49
CA LYS A 107 -20.84 11.20 10.90
C LYS A 107 -20.10 12.31 11.63
N SER A 108 -20.22 12.39 12.96
CA SER A 108 -19.52 13.42 13.74
C SER A 108 -17.99 13.32 13.63
N ILE A 109 -17.43 12.10 13.53
CA ILE A 109 -15.99 11.93 13.28
C ILE A 109 -15.58 12.53 11.93
N ILE A 110 -16.36 12.30 10.88
CA ILE A 110 -16.10 12.85 9.54
C ILE A 110 -16.19 14.39 9.56
N GLU A 111 -17.24 14.96 10.13
CA GLU A 111 -17.42 16.41 10.28
C GLU A 111 -16.25 17.07 11.03
N ASN A 112 -15.73 16.39 12.07
CA ASN A 112 -14.56 16.85 12.81
C ASN A 112 -13.30 16.87 11.95
N PHE A 113 -13.10 15.88 11.06
CA PHE A 113 -11.95 15.87 10.15
C PHE A 113 -12.07 16.92 9.04
N ILE A 114 -13.28 17.15 8.52
CA ILE A 114 -13.57 18.25 7.58
C ILE A 114 -13.20 19.58 8.24
N THR A 115 -13.63 19.81 9.48
CA THR A 115 -13.32 21.01 10.27
C THR A 115 -11.82 21.18 10.49
N GLN A 116 -11.10 20.08 10.79
CA GLN A 116 -9.65 20.07 10.96
C GLN A 116 -8.86 20.30 9.67
N ARG A 117 -9.54 20.40 8.52
CA ARG A 117 -8.93 20.60 7.19
C ARG A 117 -7.83 19.57 6.92
N VAL A 118 -8.14 18.28 7.15
CA VAL A 118 -7.26 17.20 6.69
C VAL A 118 -7.16 17.21 5.16
N ASP A 119 -6.05 16.72 4.62
CA ASP A 119 -5.80 16.75 3.18
C ASP A 119 -6.67 15.73 2.43
N ALA A 120 -7.02 14.62 3.09
CA ALA A 120 -7.91 13.60 2.55
C ALA A 120 -8.67 12.84 3.65
N ILE A 121 -9.84 12.29 3.29
CA ILE A 121 -10.63 11.38 4.11
C ILE A 121 -10.83 10.08 3.34
N VAL A 122 -10.45 8.95 3.93
CA VAL A 122 -10.75 7.60 3.47
C VAL A 122 -11.72 6.98 4.47
N MET A 123 -12.87 6.48 4.02
CA MET A 123 -13.86 5.93 4.94
C MET A 123 -14.47 4.62 4.46
N ALA A 124 -14.86 3.77 5.40
CA ALA A 124 -15.75 2.64 5.17
C ALA A 124 -17.11 2.95 5.79
N ALA A 125 -18.09 3.31 4.95
CA ALA A 125 -19.40 3.79 5.38
C ALA A 125 -20.15 2.76 6.23
N CYS A 126 -20.68 3.16 7.39
CA CYS A 126 -21.61 2.37 8.19
C CYS A 126 -22.96 2.19 7.50
N ASP A 127 -23.42 3.23 6.80
CA ASP A 127 -24.72 3.26 6.11
C ASP A 127 -24.59 3.87 4.70
N GLU A 128 -25.39 3.36 3.76
CA GLU A 128 -25.32 3.73 2.34
C GLU A 128 -25.89 5.14 2.03
N ARG A 129 -26.77 5.68 2.89
CA ARG A 129 -27.47 6.97 2.64
C ARG A 129 -27.18 8.03 3.68
N ALA A 130 -27.07 7.64 4.95
CA ALA A 130 -27.00 8.57 6.07
C ALA A 130 -25.76 9.47 6.04
N LEU A 131 -24.69 9.03 5.36
CA LEU A 131 -23.43 9.78 5.26
C LEU A 131 -23.34 10.66 4.02
N VAL A 132 -24.20 10.45 3.01
CA VAL A 132 -24.20 11.22 1.76
C VAL A 132 -24.23 12.74 2.02
N PRO A 133 -25.12 13.28 2.88
CA PRO A 133 -25.16 14.73 3.12
C PRO A 133 -23.89 15.32 3.77
N THR A 134 -22.97 14.48 4.23
CA THR A 134 -21.73 14.90 4.90
C THR A 134 -20.55 14.97 3.92
N VAL A 135 -20.66 14.32 2.76
CA VAL A 135 -19.54 14.12 1.82
C VAL A 135 -19.77 14.71 0.43
N GLU A 136 -20.94 15.32 0.18
CA GLU A 136 -21.31 16.05 -1.04
C GLU A 136 -21.52 17.54 -0.74
#